data_AF-A0A958BYD0-F1
#
_entry.id   AF-A0A958BYD0-F1
#
_cell.length_a   1.000
_cell.length_b   1.000
_cell.length_c   1.000
_cell.angle_alpha   90.00
_cell.angle_beta   90.00
_cell.angle_gamma   90.00
#
_symmetry.space_group_name_H-M   'P 1'
#
loop_
_entity.id
_entity.type
_entity.pdbx_description
1 polymer ?
#
loop_
_entity_poly.entity_id
_entity_poly.type
_entity_poly.pdbx_seq_one_letter_code
_entity_poly.pdbx_strand_id
1 'polypeptide(L)'
;MLLGIRWKSMRLKIIAWSFIPTTIILGAVALVMFIAYQQVTEDLVLERNQDVARLAAGQLTTELSEYSGILTALARTGDIYRADPQSQQAALERAGNRLVVFDGGVLILNTHGTVVAA
;
A
#
# COMPACT_ATOMS: atom_id res chain seq x y z
N MET A 1 78.35 23.35 -0.20
CA MET A 1 78.03 22.82 -1.55
C MET A 1 76.51 22.85 -1.73
N LEU A 2 76.06 23.81 -2.54
CA LEU A 2 74.82 23.93 -3.32
C LEU A 2 73.44 23.48 -2.78
N LEU A 3 72.63 24.52 -2.49
CA LEU A 3 71.18 24.67 -2.57
C LEU A 3 70.45 23.76 -3.58
N GLY A 4 69.23 23.29 -3.25
CA GLY A 4 68.36 22.71 -4.29
C GLY A 4 66.91 22.31 -4.01
N ILE A 5 66.30 22.54 -2.83
CA ILE A 5 64.89 22.14 -2.57
C ILE A 5 63.98 23.37 -2.56
N ARG A 6 63.91 24.11 -3.67
CA ARG A 6 62.93 25.20 -3.87
C ARG A 6 62.31 25.24 -5.27
N TRP A 7 62.36 24.14 -6.03
CA TRP A 7 61.77 24.03 -7.38
C TRP A 7 60.53 23.12 -7.48
N LYS A 8 60.11 22.47 -6.38
CA LYS A 8 58.88 21.65 -6.36
C LYS A 8 57.60 22.45 -6.17
N SER A 9 57.63 23.62 -5.53
CA SER A 9 56.41 24.35 -5.17
C SER A 9 55.74 25.05 -6.37
N MET A 10 56.47 25.47 -7.41
CA MET A 10 55.85 26.08 -8.60
C MET A 10 55.21 25.04 -9.52
N ARG A 11 55.87 23.90 -9.77
CA ARG A 11 55.29 22.82 -10.59
C ARG A 11 54.09 22.17 -9.90
N LEU A 12 54.16 21.97 -8.58
CA LEU A 12 53.02 21.48 -7.80
C LEU A 12 51.86 22.49 -7.80
N LYS A 13 52.15 23.81 -7.76
CA LYS A 13 51.12 24.85 -7.85
C LYS A 13 50.44 24.88 -9.21
N ILE A 14 51.17 24.67 -10.32
CA ILE A 14 50.59 24.59 -11.67
C ILE A 14 49.77 23.31 -11.85
N ILE A 15 50.28 22.15 -11.38
CA ILE A 15 49.55 20.88 -11.44
C ILE A 15 48.32 20.93 -10.53
N ALA A 16 48.42 21.48 -9.32
CA ALA A 16 47.28 21.66 -8.44
C ALA A 16 46.25 22.62 -9.04
N TRP A 17 46.69 23.67 -9.73
CA TRP A 17 45.79 24.65 -10.34
C TRP A 17 44.97 24.09 -11.51
N SER A 18 45.46 23.06 -12.23
CA SER A 18 44.65 22.33 -13.21
C SER A 18 43.88 21.15 -12.61
N PHE A 19 44.43 20.50 -11.57
CA PHE A 19 43.82 19.32 -10.97
C PHE A 19 42.60 19.66 -10.12
N ILE A 20 42.64 20.77 -9.38
CA ILE A 20 41.53 21.26 -8.55
C ILE A 20 40.24 21.43 -9.39
N PRO A 21 40.22 22.21 -10.49
CA PRO A 21 38.98 22.38 -11.26
C PRO A 21 38.49 21.06 -11.87
N THR A 22 39.39 20.17 -12.31
CA THR A 22 38.98 18.86 -12.83
C THR A 22 38.33 18.00 -11.75
N THR A 23 38.91 17.93 -10.56
CA THR A 23 38.33 17.17 -9.44
C THR A 23 36.99 17.74 -8.99
N ILE A 24 36.82 19.07 -9.02
CA ILE A 24 35.54 19.72 -8.70
C ILE A 24 34.47 19.33 -9.73
N ILE A 25 34.80 19.37 -11.04
CA ILE A 25 33.87 18.98 -12.11
C ILE A 25 33.50 17.49 -11.97
N LEU A 26 34.47 16.61 -11.77
CA LEU A 26 34.22 15.18 -11.59
C LEU A 26 33.37 14.90 -10.34
N GLY A 27 33.63 15.60 -9.23
CA GLY A 27 32.84 15.51 -8.01
C GLY A 27 31.40 15.99 -8.21
N ALA A 28 31.19 17.08 -8.94
CA ALA A 28 29.86 17.59 -9.28
C ALA A 28 29.10 16.60 -10.17
N VAL A 29 29.74 16.03 -11.20
CA VAL A 29 29.15 14.99 -12.07
C VAL A 29 28.79 13.75 -11.26
N ALA A 30 29.69 13.27 -10.39
CA ALA A 30 29.42 12.14 -9.52
C ALA A 30 28.26 12.40 -8.56
N LEU A 31 28.17 13.61 -8.00
CA LEU A 31 27.06 14.01 -7.13
C LEU A 31 25.74 14.07 -7.88
N VAL A 32 25.72 14.65 -9.08
CA VAL A 32 24.53 14.69 -9.94
C VAL A 32 24.09 13.28 -10.31
N MET A 33 25.04 12.41 -10.69
CA MET A 33 24.76 11.01 -11.02
C MET A 33 24.22 10.26 -9.80
N PHE A 34 24.79 10.48 -8.61
CA PHE A 34 24.32 9.88 -7.36
C PHE A 34 22.93 10.37 -6.96
N ILE A 35 22.64 11.67 -7.09
CA ILE A 35 21.31 12.23 -6.85
C ILE A 35 20.31 11.69 -7.87
N ALA A 36 20.67 11.60 -9.15
CA ALA A 36 19.83 11.03 -10.19
C ALA A 36 19.54 9.54 -9.94
N TYR A 37 20.51 8.77 -9.47
CA TYR A 37 20.29 7.39 -9.05
C TYR A 37 19.36 7.29 -7.83
N GLN A 38 19.46 8.22 -6.88
CA GLN A 38 18.50 8.27 -5.76
C GLN A 38 17.10 8.65 -6.22
N GLN A 39 16.93 9.59 -7.15
CA GLN A 39 15.62 9.96 -7.71
C GLN A 39 14.96 8.80 -8.47
N VAL A 40 15.73 8.01 -9.22
CA VAL A 40 15.24 6.80 -9.88
C VAL A 40 14.84 5.71 -8.87
N THR A 41 15.36 5.75 -7.65
CA THR A 41 14.98 4.83 -6.58
C THR A 41 13.75 5.32 -5.81
N GLU A 42 13.54 6.64 -5.73
CA GLU A 42 12.38 7.25 -5.06
C GLU A 42 11.10 7.13 -5.90
N ASP A 43 11.19 7.31 -7.22
CA ASP A 43 10.05 7.11 -8.14
C ASP A 43 9.59 5.64 -8.18
N LEU A 44 10.49 4.68 -7.95
CA LEU A 44 10.13 3.26 -7.93
C LEU A 44 9.41 2.85 -6.63
N VAL A 45 9.59 3.58 -5.53
CA VAL A 45 8.91 3.31 -4.25
C VAL A 45 7.53 3.96 -4.22
N LEU A 46 7.35 5.14 -4.83
CA LEU A 46 6.05 5.81 -4.89
C LEU A 46 5.09 5.16 -5.89
N GLU A 47 5.57 4.70 -7.05
CA GLU A 47 4.73 4.00 -8.04
C GLU A 47 4.33 2.59 -7.57
N ARG A 48 5.26 1.84 -6.94
CA ARG A 48 4.98 0.52 -6.33
C ARG A 48 3.92 0.58 -5.23
N ASN A 49 3.92 1.63 -4.40
CA ASN A 49 2.99 1.72 -3.28
C ASN A 49 1.55 1.99 -3.74
N GLN A 50 1.35 2.72 -4.84
CA GLN A 50 0.01 2.96 -5.39
C GLN A 50 -0.56 1.71 -6.07
N ASP A 51 0.27 0.97 -6.80
CA ASP A 51 -0.17 -0.27 -7.46
C ASP A 51 -0.46 -1.39 -6.46
N VAL A 52 0.34 -1.54 -5.41
CA VAL A 52 0.07 -2.52 -4.34
C VAL A 52 -1.18 -2.13 -3.56
N ALA A 53 -1.37 -0.84 -3.23
CA ALA A 53 -2.59 -0.38 -2.56
C ALA A 53 -3.83 -0.60 -3.44
N ARG A 54 -3.74 -0.35 -4.76
CA ARG A 54 -4.84 -0.55 -5.70
C ARG A 54 -5.17 -2.03 -5.89
N LEU A 55 -4.17 -2.90 -5.99
CA LEU A 55 -4.37 -4.35 -6.07
C LEU A 55 -4.96 -4.91 -4.77
N ALA A 56 -4.44 -4.49 -3.61
CA ALA A 56 -4.96 -4.89 -2.31
C ALA A 56 -6.41 -4.39 -2.09
N ALA A 57 -6.72 -3.16 -2.49
CA ALA A 57 -8.10 -2.64 -2.45
C ALA A 57 -9.04 -3.42 -3.38
N GLY A 58 -8.56 -3.81 -4.57
CA GLY A 58 -9.31 -4.66 -5.48
C GLY A 58 -9.61 -6.03 -4.88
N GLN A 59 -8.59 -6.70 -4.35
CA GLN A 59 -8.73 -7.99 -3.69
C GLN A 59 -9.68 -7.91 -2.49
N LEU A 60 -9.50 -6.90 -1.62
CA LEU A 60 -10.36 -6.68 -0.46
C LEU A 60 -11.82 -6.44 -0.89
N THR A 61 -12.04 -5.68 -1.96
CA THR A 61 -13.41 -5.46 -2.48
C THR A 61 -14.04 -6.76 -2.96
N THR A 62 -13.27 -7.63 -3.63
CA THR A 62 -13.74 -8.94 -4.08
C THR A 62 -14.09 -9.85 -2.90
N GLU A 63 -13.22 -9.92 -1.88
CA GLU A 63 -13.46 -10.71 -0.67
C GLU A 63 -14.69 -10.19 0.10
N LEU A 64 -14.83 -8.87 0.27
CA LEU A 64 -16.02 -8.27 0.90
C LEU A 64 -17.31 -8.51 0.11
N SER A 65 -17.23 -8.52 -1.21
CA SER A 65 -18.37 -8.80 -2.09
C SER A 65 -18.89 -10.24 -1.90
N GLU A 66 -17.99 -11.20 -1.65
CA GLU A 66 -18.38 -12.59 -1.39
C GLU A 66 -19.20 -12.71 -0.10
N TYR A 67 -18.76 -12.07 0.98
CA TYR A 67 -19.52 -12.02 2.25
C TYR A 67 -20.89 -11.35 2.07
N SER A 68 -20.93 -10.20 1.38
CA SER A 68 -22.18 -9.51 1.05
C SER A 68 -23.12 -10.37 0.21
N GLY A 69 -22.57 -11.18 -0.70
CA GLY A 69 -23.32 -12.12 -1.54
C GLY A 69 -24.05 -13.18 -0.72
N ILE A 70 -23.41 -13.74 0.31
CA ILE A 70 -24.03 -14.72 1.22
C ILE A 70 -25.24 -14.12 1.93
N LEU A 71 -25.07 -12.92 2.51
CA LEU A 71 -26.15 -12.21 3.21
C LEU A 71 -27.27 -11.77 2.27
N THR A 72 -26.94 -11.28 1.08
CA THR A 72 -27.93 -10.88 0.07
C THR A 72 -28.75 -12.08 -0.42
N ALA A 73 -28.10 -13.23 -0.63
CA ALA A 73 -28.79 -14.45 -1.00
C ALA A 73 -29.76 -14.91 0.10
N LEU A 74 -29.35 -14.81 1.37
CA LEU A 74 -30.22 -15.11 2.50
C LEU A 74 -31.40 -14.12 2.58
N ALA A 75 -31.14 -12.82 2.47
CA ALA A 75 -32.15 -11.76 2.53
C ALA A 75 -33.23 -11.87 1.44
N ARG A 76 -32.89 -12.44 0.27
CA ARG A 76 -33.85 -12.70 -0.82
C ARG A 76 -34.71 -13.94 -0.60
N THR A 77 -34.48 -14.71 0.45
CA THR A 77 -35.33 -15.86 0.80
C THR A 77 -36.69 -15.35 1.26
N GLY A 78 -37.76 -15.98 0.79
CA GLY A 78 -39.13 -15.55 1.10
C GLY A 78 -39.44 -15.47 2.60
N ASP A 79 -38.79 -16.29 3.42
CA ASP A 79 -38.94 -16.30 4.88
C ASP A 79 -38.33 -15.05 5.55
N ILE A 80 -37.27 -14.48 4.97
CA ILE A 80 -36.64 -13.24 5.47
C ILE A 80 -37.43 -12.02 4.98
N TYR A 81 -37.90 -12.05 3.73
CA TYR A 81 -38.63 -10.94 3.11
C TYR A 81 -40.02 -10.70 3.73
N ARG A 82 -40.67 -11.75 4.24
CA ARG A 82 -42.04 -11.66 4.81
C ARG A 82 -42.13 -10.83 6.10
N ALA A 83 -41.00 -10.38 6.66
CA ALA A 83 -40.91 -9.55 7.86
C ALA A 83 -41.59 -10.12 9.11
N ASP A 84 -41.78 -11.45 9.15
CA ASP A 84 -42.29 -12.17 10.32
C ASP A 84 -41.11 -12.62 11.21
N PRO A 85 -41.01 -12.16 12.48
CA PRO A 85 -39.86 -12.45 13.33
C PRO A 85 -39.61 -13.95 13.56
N GLN A 86 -40.67 -14.76 13.69
CA GLN A 86 -40.53 -16.20 13.89
C GLN A 86 -39.98 -16.91 12.65
N SER A 87 -40.51 -16.55 11.47
CA SER A 87 -40.02 -17.06 10.19
C SER A 87 -38.58 -16.63 9.92
N GLN A 88 -38.21 -15.41 10.29
CA GLN A 88 -36.85 -14.86 10.17
C GLN A 88 -35.87 -15.60 11.08
N GLN A 89 -36.22 -15.84 12.35
CA GLN A 89 -35.40 -16.61 13.28
C GLN A 89 -35.17 -18.03 12.76
N ALA A 90 -36.23 -18.72 12.34
CA ALA A 90 -36.11 -20.07 11.79
C ALA A 90 -35.29 -20.11 10.49
N ALA A 91 -35.34 -19.05 9.68
CA ALA A 91 -34.52 -18.93 8.47
C ALA A 91 -33.03 -18.71 8.79
N LEU A 92 -32.69 -17.92 9.81
CA LEU A 92 -31.32 -17.77 10.33
C LEU A 92 -30.77 -19.10 10.87
N GLU A 93 -31.54 -19.80 11.71
CA GLU A 93 -31.15 -21.10 12.26
C GLU A 93 -30.88 -22.13 11.16
N ARG A 94 -31.75 -22.20 10.15
CA ARG A 94 -31.56 -23.07 8.97
C ARG A 94 -30.33 -22.68 8.15
N ALA A 95 -30.01 -21.39 8.09
CA ALA A 95 -28.84 -20.88 7.41
C ALA A 95 -27.55 -20.97 8.22
N GLY A 96 -27.59 -21.45 9.47
CA GLY A 96 -26.46 -21.47 10.40
C GLY A 96 -25.15 -21.99 9.80
N ASN A 97 -25.19 -23.12 9.08
CA ASN A 97 -24.00 -23.67 8.39
C ASN A 97 -23.34 -22.71 7.40
N ARG A 98 -24.13 -21.86 6.73
CA ARG A 98 -23.63 -20.85 5.79
C ARG A 98 -23.18 -19.57 6.50
N LEU A 99 -23.68 -19.34 7.71
CA LEU A 99 -23.38 -18.16 8.53
C LEU A 99 -22.18 -18.36 9.46
N VAL A 100 -21.62 -19.58 9.54
CA VAL A 100 -20.38 -19.88 10.31
C VAL A 100 -19.23 -18.94 9.97
N VAL A 101 -19.21 -18.40 8.76
CA VAL A 101 -18.18 -17.45 8.33
C VAL A 101 -18.26 -16.07 9.03
N PHE A 102 -19.39 -15.78 9.69
CA PHE A 102 -19.59 -14.57 10.48
C PHE A 102 -19.42 -14.90 11.97
N ASP A 103 -18.17 -14.85 12.47
CA ASP A 103 -17.85 -15.18 13.87
C ASP A 103 -18.60 -14.30 14.89
N GLY A 104 -18.97 -13.08 14.50
CA GLY A 104 -19.75 -12.15 15.33
C GLY A 104 -21.26 -12.42 15.37
N GLY A 105 -21.74 -13.42 14.62
CA GLY A 105 -23.16 -13.69 14.45
C GLY A 105 -23.83 -12.79 13.40
N VAL A 106 -25.11 -13.07 13.12
CA VAL A 106 -25.90 -12.33 12.13
C VAL A 106 -27.23 -11.95 12.73
N LEU A 107 -27.58 -10.67 12.62
CA LEU A 107 -28.82 -10.11 13.14
C LEU A 107 -29.65 -9.50 12.01
N ILE A 108 -30.96 -9.55 12.16
CA ILE A 108 -31.91 -8.92 11.25
C ILE A 108 -32.53 -7.72 11.96
N LEU A 109 -32.52 -6.60 11.27
CA LEU A 109 -33.10 -5.35 11.73
C LEU A 109 -34.40 -5.08 10.98
N ASN A 110 -35.40 -4.53 11.67
CA ASN A 110 -36.56 -3.95 11.01
C ASN A 110 -36.23 -2.54 10.47
N THR A 111 -37.22 -1.90 9.81
CA THR A 111 -37.09 -0.55 9.24
C THR A 111 -36.84 0.55 10.28
N HIS A 112 -37.04 0.26 11.57
CA HIS A 112 -36.83 1.18 12.68
C HIS A 112 -35.47 0.95 13.37
N GLY A 113 -34.65 0.03 12.86
CA GLY A 113 -33.35 -0.32 13.45
C GLY A 113 -33.45 -1.18 14.72
N THR A 114 -34.60 -1.80 14.98
CA THR A 114 -34.75 -2.78 16.07
C THR A 114 -34.40 -4.18 15.59
N VAL A 115 -33.69 -4.94 16.43
CA VAL A 115 -33.40 -6.36 16.17
C VAL A 115 -34.69 -7.17 16.26
N VAL A 116 -34.97 -7.96 15.22
CA VAL A 116 -36.15 -8.84 15.14
C VAL A 116 -35.80 -10.32 15.13
N ALA A 117 -34.55 -10.66 14.78
CA ALA A 117 -34.02 -12.03 14.83
C ALA A 117 -32.48 -11.98 14.95
N ALA A 118 -31.87 -12.97 15.60
CA ALA A 118 -30.43 -13.07 15.84
C ALA A 118 -29.97 -14.52 16.04
#